data_AF-A0AAD3HR70-F1
#
_entry.id   AF-A0AAD3HR70-F1
#
_cell.length_a   1.000
_cell.length_b   1.000
_cell.length_c   1.000
_cell.angle_alpha   90.00
_cell.angle_beta   90.00
_cell.angle_gamma   90.00
#
_symmetry.space_group_name_H-M   'P 1'
#
loop_
_entity.id
_entity.type
_entity.pdbx_description
1 polymer ?
#
loop_
_entity_poly.entity_id
_entity_poly.type
_entity_poly.pdbx_seq_one_letter_code
_entity_poly.pdbx_strand_id
1 'polypeptide(L)'
;MVNAKAQQQLYTHAAEPKAVQQRRAKYREDDNPPLPTANIMFDRRVVRGNTYAARILPADVTQATAKPAAATTKKKTTRTVPPRTPEAVEGRRHIDIQTDVYLEELTDTVPEADTATQTDAFLDRPPTPLFVPQKTGTDAITQIENGDLFDFDFEVEPILEVLVGKVLEQGLMEVLEEEELAAMRAHQERFEQIRNAELVATQRMEAAERRKLEEKERRMQQERERVERERVVRQKVAASAFARGYLSGIVNTVFDRLVSSGYIYDPVMREVETGFMPWLKEQAIGYLSRGVVARQVVNKLVEDAAAALSANRDVVAAQAASTAAAVDAWAERQAALEAQLSGAELEAVRGRPTFVLRELKPAVASQEAIEAATAELQAQAEEAAAAKYEADRMEAADKARAEAETKLEDQRAKLEELAAQAAEEAAERGEDPPEEPPVLDEPLVDVEAVVTAAMDAVAKPPVREVADIDILSYMLDKGTITKDSIIQALAVHALGDKAFTNHPAFAEQA
;
A
#
# COMPACT_ATOMS: atom_id res chain seq x y z
N MET A 1 -47.31 46.41 33.04
CA MET A 1 -48.37 46.47 32.01
C MET A 1 -48.66 45.04 31.55
N VAL A 2 -49.93 44.76 31.23
CA VAL A 2 -50.50 43.64 30.43
C VAL A 2 -49.94 42.20 30.63
N ASN A 3 -50.87 41.30 30.92
CA ASN A 3 -50.79 39.84 31.07
C ASN A 3 -49.88 39.12 30.05
N ALA A 4 -49.10 38.07 30.33
CA ALA A 4 -49.11 36.98 31.34
C ALA A 4 -49.79 35.65 30.90
N LYS A 5 -49.07 34.55 31.19
CA LYS A 5 -49.45 33.11 31.17
C LYS A 5 -49.75 32.45 29.81
N ALA A 6 -48.72 31.78 29.29
CA ALA A 6 -48.86 30.46 28.70
C ALA A 6 -48.49 29.39 29.76
N GLN A 7 -49.20 28.26 29.81
CA GLN A 7 -48.69 27.00 30.36
C GLN A 7 -49.59 25.83 29.95
N GLN A 8 -48.98 24.67 29.69
CA GLN A 8 -49.65 23.41 29.33
C GLN A 8 -50.00 22.63 30.60
N GLN A 9 -51.06 21.81 30.57
CA GLN A 9 -51.04 20.44 31.12
C GLN A 9 -52.00 19.55 30.32
N LEU A 10 -51.75 18.24 30.33
CA LEU A 10 -52.61 17.20 29.76
C LEU A 10 -53.62 16.76 30.83
N TYR A 11 -54.77 16.19 30.44
CA TYR A 11 -55.26 14.94 31.05
C TYR A 11 -56.28 14.22 30.17
N THR A 12 -56.49 12.93 30.42
CA THR A 12 -57.44 12.04 29.74
C THR A 12 -58.81 12.03 30.43
N HIS A 13 -59.86 11.65 29.69
CA HIS A 13 -61.15 11.27 30.29
C HIS A 13 -61.77 10.05 29.57
N ALA A 14 -62.38 9.18 30.36
CA ALA A 14 -63.24 8.08 29.97
C ALA A 14 -64.43 8.01 30.98
N ALA A 15 -65.45 7.20 30.67
CA ALA A 15 -66.73 7.07 31.40
C ALA A 15 -67.61 8.36 31.40
N GLU A 16 -68.94 8.30 31.48
CA GLU A 16 -69.92 7.22 31.31
C GLU A 16 -71.29 7.86 30.91
N PRO A 17 -72.25 7.11 30.32
CA PRO A 17 -73.51 7.69 29.84
C PRO A 17 -74.52 7.94 30.98
N LYS A 18 -75.28 9.04 30.90
CA LYS A 18 -76.35 9.35 31.86
C LYS A 18 -77.66 9.74 31.15
N ALA A 19 -78.77 9.15 31.60
CA ALA A 19 -80.06 9.21 30.91
C ALA A 19 -80.85 10.50 31.20
N VAL A 20 -81.78 10.82 30.29
CA VAL A 20 -82.68 11.98 30.33
C VAL A 20 -83.73 11.82 31.43
N GLN A 21 -83.90 12.83 32.30
CA GLN A 21 -85.08 12.96 33.15
C GLN A 21 -86.10 13.92 32.53
N GLN A 22 -87.37 13.51 32.54
CA GLN A 22 -88.51 14.34 32.13
C GLN A 22 -88.97 15.24 33.28
N ARG A 23 -89.31 16.50 33.00
CA ARG A 23 -90.28 17.28 33.80
C ARG A 23 -91.20 18.11 32.88
N ARG A 24 -92.47 18.23 33.28
CA ARG A 24 -93.53 18.98 32.58
C ARG A 24 -93.84 20.31 33.27
N ALA A 25 -94.32 21.27 32.48
CA ALA A 25 -95.37 22.24 32.84
C ALA A 25 -96.42 22.16 31.69
N LYS A 26 -97.74 22.07 31.91
CA LYS A 26 -98.66 23.12 32.41
C LYS A 26 -98.45 24.45 31.66
N TYR A 27 -99.41 25.01 30.91
CA TYR A 27 -100.88 24.94 31.06
C TYR A 27 -101.59 25.39 29.76
N ARG A 28 -102.60 24.66 29.24
CA ARG A 28 -103.81 25.19 28.58
C ARG A 28 -104.82 24.07 28.23
N GLU A 29 -106.05 24.26 28.66
CA GLU A 29 -107.29 23.51 28.42
C GLU A 29 -108.07 24.22 27.28
N ASP A 30 -108.89 23.60 26.41
CA ASP A 30 -109.30 22.20 26.17
C ASP A 30 -109.22 21.91 24.62
N ASP A 31 -109.82 20.93 23.92
CA ASP A 31 -110.88 19.92 24.19
C ASP A 31 -110.77 18.70 23.22
N ASN A 32 -111.62 17.68 23.44
CA ASN A 32 -112.18 16.61 22.59
C ASN A 32 -111.49 16.15 21.26
N PRO A 33 -111.58 14.85 20.88
CA PRO A 33 -111.95 13.64 21.63
C PRO A 33 -110.78 12.64 21.76
N PRO A 34 -110.87 11.61 22.63
CA PRO A 34 -109.83 10.59 22.74
C PRO A 34 -109.78 9.65 21.54
N LEU A 35 -108.61 9.50 20.93
CA LEU A 35 -108.33 8.43 19.97
C LEU A 35 -108.35 7.06 20.68
N PRO A 36 -109.04 6.04 20.13
CA PRO A 36 -109.02 4.68 20.69
C PRO A 36 -107.63 4.05 20.56
N THR A 37 -107.36 3.05 21.42
CA THR A 37 -106.07 2.36 21.49
C THR A 37 -105.65 1.79 20.14
N ALA A 38 -104.48 2.23 19.65
CA ALA A 38 -103.94 1.86 18.33
C ALA A 38 -103.56 0.37 18.29
N ASN A 39 -104.52 -0.47 17.90
CA ASN A 39 -104.34 -1.90 17.79
C ASN A 39 -103.50 -2.22 16.54
N ILE A 40 -102.31 -2.83 16.74
CA ILE A 40 -101.31 -3.12 15.70
C ILE A 40 -101.90 -3.94 14.54
N MET A 41 -103.05 -4.60 14.76
CA MET A 41 -103.88 -5.27 13.77
C MET A 41 -104.22 -4.44 12.50
N PHE A 42 -104.16 -3.10 12.55
CA PHE A 42 -104.60 -2.24 11.44
C PHE A 42 -103.54 -1.27 10.87
N ASP A 43 -102.27 -1.35 11.30
CA ASP A 43 -101.21 -0.51 10.70
C ASP A 43 -100.84 -0.98 9.29
N ARG A 44 -101.03 -0.10 8.30
CA ARG A 44 -100.67 -0.29 6.88
C ARG A 44 -99.17 -0.50 6.64
N ARG A 45 -98.30 -0.22 7.60
CA ARG A 45 -96.85 -0.48 7.54
C ARG A 45 -96.48 -1.92 7.91
N VAL A 46 -97.38 -2.67 8.53
CA VAL A 46 -97.13 -4.06 8.97
C VAL A 46 -97.66 -5.04 7.91
N VAL A 47 -96.76 -5.53 7.05
CA VAL A 47 -97.06 -6.54 6.03
C VAL A 47 -97.43 -7.87 6.70
N ARG A 48 -98.56 -8.46 6.28
CA ARG A 48 -99.14 -9.69 6.83
C ARG A 48 -99.14 -10.80 5.79
N GLY A 49 -98.11 -11.64 5.79
CA GLY A 49 -98.01 -12.79 4.88
C GLY A 49 -96.57 -13.17 4.55
N ASN A 50 -96.39 -14.36 3.98
CA ASN A 50 -95.09 -14.86 3.54
C ASN A 50 -94.74 -14.32 2.14
N THR A 51 -93.59 -13.66 1.99
CA THR A 51 -93.23 -12.84 0.82
C THR A 51 -92.48 -13.62 -0.28
N TYR A 52 -92.89 -14.86 -0.56
CA TYR A 52 -92.15 -15.79 -1.46
C TYR A 52 -93.05 -16.54 -2.47
N ALA A 53 -93.91 -15.84 -3.22
CA ALA A 53 -94.35 -16.25 -4.57
C ALA A 53 -95.21 -15.20 -5.29
N ALA A 54 -94.65 -14.56 -6.33
CA ALA A 54 -95.37 -14.16 -7.55
C ALA A 54 -94.36 -13.63 -8.59
N ARG A 55 -94.25 -14.31 -9.75
CA ARG A 55 -93.68 -13.69 -10.95
C ARG A 55 -94.77 -12.87 -11.63
N ILE A 56 -94.40 -11.78 -12.31
CA ILE A 56 -95.30 -11.00 -13.16
C ILE A 56 -94.83 -11.18 -14.62
N LEU A 57 -95.76 -11.56 -15.51
CA LEU A 57 -96.00 -11.02 -16.86
C LEU A 57 -97.27 -11.73 -17.42
N PRO A 58 -98.02 -11.13 -18.38
CA PRO A 58 -99.46 -11.41 -18.52
C PRO A 58 -99.85 -12.27 -19.74
N ALA A 59 -101.04 -12.89 -19.66
CA ALA A 59 -101.89 -13.25 -20.80
C ALA A 59 -103.36 -13.50 -20.37
N ASP A 60 -104.29 -12.78 -21.00
CA ASP A 60 -105.64 -13.13 -21.51
C ASP A 60 -106.70 -14.02 -20.78
N VAL A 61 -107.94 -13.76 -21.23
CA VAL A 61 -109.18 -14.57 -21.29
C VAL A 61 -109.96 -15.03 -20.03
N THR A 62 -111.09 -14.32 -19.83
CA THR A 62 -112.48 -14.83 -19.62
C THR A 62 -112.94 -15.49 -18.30
N GLN A 63 -114.11 -14.98 -17.83
CA GLN A 63 -115.17 -15.65 -17.03
C GLN A 63 -114.83 -16.10 -15.58
N ALA A 64 -115.78 -16.16 -14.62
CA ALA A 64 -117.08 -15.49 -14.45
C ALA A 64 -117.59 -15.68 -13.00
N THR A 65 -118.67 -14.98 -12.61
CA THR A 65 -119.50 -15.15 -11.38
C THR A 65 -118.88 -14.79 -10.01
N ALA A 66 -119.62 -14.39 -8.96
CA ALA A 66 -120.92 -13.68 -8.88
C ALA A 66 -121.25 -13.21 -7.43
N LYS A 67 -121.78 -11.97 -7.28
CA LYS A 67 -122.87 -11.48 -6.36
C LYS A 67 -122.80 -11.80 -4.83
N PRO A 68 -123.72 -11.25 -3.97
CA PRO A 68 -124.68 -10.14 -4.15
C PRO A 68 -124.06 -8.81 -3.65
N ALA A 69 -124.73 -7.71 -3.22
CA ALA A 69 -126.12 -7.26 -3.03
C ALA A 69 -126.14 -5.70 -3.20
N ALA A 70 -127.13 -4.84 -2.91
CA ALA A 70 -128.58 -4.82 -2.59
C ALA A 70 -129.02 -3.32 -2.66
N ALA A 71 -130.29 -2.89 -2.79
CA ALA A 71 -131.53 -3.50 -3.28
C ALA A 71 -132.61 -2.39 -3.48
N THR A 72 -133.68 -2.68 -4.26
CA THR A 72 -134.91 -1.86 -4.47
C THR A 72 -134.75 -0.49 -5.17
N THR A 73 -135.61 -0.08 -6.11
CA THR A 73 -137.11 -0.11 -6.08
C THR A 73 -137.76 -0.44 -7.45
N LYS A 74 -139.09 -0.61 -7.47
CA LYS A 74 -139.97 -1.10 -8.58
C LYS A 74 -140.74 0.09 -9.19
N LYS A 75 -141.27 0.10 -10.43
CA LYS A 75 -141.28 -0.88 -11.56
C LYS A 75 -140.94 -0.10 -12.87
N LYS A 76 -141.50 -0.21 -14.10
CA LYS A 76 -142.60 -0.93 -14.80
C LYS A 76 -142.19 -1.05 -16.30
N THR A 77 -143.01 -1.66 -17.17
CA THR A 77 -142.79 -1.72 -18.65
C THR A 77 -144.11 -1.57 -19.42
N THR A 78 -144.04 -1.22 -20.71
CA THR A 78 -145.18 -1.14 -21.64
C THR A 78 -144.96 -2.00 -22.89
N ARG A 79 -145.94 -2.84 -23.24
CA ARG A 79 -146.10 -3.48 -24.55
C ARG A 79 -147.57 -3.36 -24.96
N THR A 80 -147.83 -3.04 -26.22
CA THR A 80 -149.18 -2.91 -26.80
C THR A 80 -149.66 -4.24 -27.38
N VAL A 81 -150.98 -4.45 -27.36
CA VAL A 81 -151.71 -5.62 -27.88
C VAL A 81 -153.05 -5.12 -28.48
N PRO A 82 -153.61 -5.71 -29.56
CA PRO A 82 -154.84 -5.22 -30.21
C PRO A 82 -156.11 -5.38 -29.35
N PRO A 83 -157.21 -4.67 -29.68
CA PRO A 83 -158.44 -4.63 -28.88
C PRO A 83 -159.33 -5.87 -29.06
N ARG A 84 -160.19 -6.12 -28.06
CA ARG A 84 -161.35 -7.03 -28.15
C ARG A 84 -162.55 -6.41 -27.42
N THR A 85 -163.75 -6.90 -27.72
CA THR A 85 -165.06 -6.37 -27.30
C THR A 85 -165.27 -6.33 -25.77
N PRO A 86 -166.09 -5.39 -25.25
CA PRO A 86 -166.31 -5.18 -23.82
C PRO A 86 -167.14 -6.30 -23.15
N GLU A 87 -167.08 -6.33 -21.81
CA GLU A 87 -167.72 -7.33 -20.96
C GLU A 87 -169.24 -7.12 -20.78
N ALA A 88 -169.94 -8.18 -20.38
CA ALA A 88 -171.39 -8.21 -20.19
C ALA A 88 -171.82 -7.60 -18.83
N VAL A 89 -172.93 -6.87 -18.85
CA VAL A 89 -173.51 -6.22 -17.66
C VAL A 89 -174.08 -7.26 -16.67
N GLU A 90 -173.83 -7.05 -15.38
CA GLU A 90 -174.33 -7.90 -14.29
C GLU A 90 -175.86 -8.05 -14.31
N GLY A 91 -176.34 -9.23 -13.90
CA GLY A 91 -177.78 -9.53 -13.80
C GLY A 91 -178.38 -10.32 -14.96
N ARG A 92 -177.64 -10.56 -16.06
CA ARG A 92 -178.06 -11.52 -17.12
C ARG A 92 -176.94 -12.53 -17.42
N ARG A 93 -177.21 -13.81 -17.18
CA ARG A 93 -176.33 -14.89 -17.64
C ARG A 93 -176.38 -14.96 -19.15
N HIS A 94 -175.23 -14.94 -19.79
CA HIS A 94 -175.10 -15.38 -21.17
C HIS A 94 -175.23 -16.92 -21.18
N ILE A 95 -175.88 -17.46 -22.20
CA ILE A 95 -175.99 -18.89 -22.46
C ILE A 95 -175.13 -19.17 -23.68
N ASP A 96 -174.23 -20.12 -23.57
CA ASP A 96 -173.34 -20.52 -24.67
C ASP A 96 -174.17 -21.15 -25.79
N ILE A 97 -174.11 -20.54 -26.98
CA ILE A 97 -174.70 -21.09 -28.20
C ILE A 97 -173.68 -22.05 -28.80
N GLN A 98 -174.08 -23.30 -29.04
CA GLN A 98 -173.19 -24.32 -29.59
C GLN A 98 -172.88 -24.03 -31.07
N THR A 99 -171.74 -23.39 -31.33
CA THR A 99 -171.24 -23.07 -32.69
C THR A 99 -170.11 -24.01 -33.11
N ASP A 100 -170.27 -25.32 -32.83
CA ASP A 100 -169.42 -26.37 -33.37
C ASP A 100 -169.72 -26.55 -34.86
N VAL A 101 -169.12 -25.71 -35.73
CA VAL A 101 -169.30 -25.82 -37.19
C VAL A 101 -168.47 -26.99 -37.71
N TYR A 102 -169.06 -28.17 -37.58
CA TYR A 102 -168.60 -29.45 -38.09
C TYR A 102 -168.96 -29.56 -39.58
N LEU A 103 -167.99 -29.41 -40.49
CA LEU A 103 -168.19 -29.56 -41.94
C LEU A 103 -166.87 -29.94 -42.64
N GLU A 104 -166.85 -31.09 -43.30
CA GLU A 104 -165.91 -31.43 -44.38
C GLU A 104 -166.63 -31.15 -45.71
N GLU A 105 -165.96 -30.61 -46.73
CA GLU A 105 -166.54 -30.60 -48.08
C GLU A 105 -165.49 -30.53 -49.21
N LEU A 106 -165.87 -31.09 -50.36
CA LEU A 106 -165.06 -31.22 -51.59
C LEU A 106 -165.28 -30.01 -52.51
N THR A 107 -164.36 -29.78 -53.46
CA THR A 107 -164.57 -29.65 -54.93
C THR A 107 -163.25 -29.18 -55.57
N ASP A 108 -162.72 -29.78 -56.64
CA ASP A 108 -163.24 -30.10 -57.98
C ASP A 108 -163.00 -28.95 -58.99
N THR A 109 -162.13 -29.21 -59.96
CA THR A 109 -161.85 -28.34 -61.10
C THR A 109 -162.04 -29.16 -62.37
N VAL A 110 -163.23 -29.02 -62.96
CA VAL A 110 -163.66 -29.72 -64.18
C VAL A 110 -162.78 -29.30 -65.38
N PRO A 111 -162.37 -30.23 -66.26
CA PRO A 111 -161.62 -29.91 -67.47
C PRO A 111 -162.55 -29.48 -68.63
N GLU A 112 -162.15 -28.44 -69.38
CA GLU A 112 -162.82 -27.99 -70.61
C GLU A 112 -161.87 -28.09 -71.82
N ALA A 113 -162.42 -28.15 -73.04
CA ALA A 113 -161.70 -28.54 -74.26
C ALA A 113 -162.01 -27.63 -75.47
N ASP A 114 -161.09 -27.60 -76.45
CA ASP A 114 -161.06 -26.63 -77.57
C ASP A 114 -162.22 -26.71 -78.59
N THR A 115 -162.63 -25.56 -79.14
CA THR A 115 -163.19 -25.35 -80.50
C THR A 115 -163.25 -23.83 -80.84
N ALA A 116 -163.49 -23.39 -82.10
CA ALA A 116 -163.07 -22.05 -82.58
C ALA A 116 -164.02 -21.28 -83.57
N THR A 117 -163.68 -19.99 -83.88
CA THR A 117 -164.19 -19.01 -84.91
C THR A 117 -165.32 -18.00 -84.52
N GLN A 118 -165.50 -16.77 -85.08
CA GLN A 118 -164.62 -15.76 -85.76
C GLN A 118 -165.36 -14.40 -86.10
N THR A 119 -164.79 -13.21 -85.77
CA THR A 119 -165.11 -11.80 -86.29
C THR A 119 -166.54 -11.20 -86.05
N ASP A 120 -166.90 -9.90 -86.24
CA ASP A 120 -166.26 -8.65 -86.73
C ASP A 120 -166.82 -7.33 -86.07
N ALA A 121 -166.69 -6.10 -86.65
CA ALA A 121 -166.95 -4.80 -85.95
C ALA A 121 -167.54 -3.59 -86.77
N PHE A 122 -168.18 -2.58 -86.11
CA PHE A 122 -168.55 -1.22 -86.66
C PHE A 122 -169.00 -0.13 -85.62
N LEU A 123 -169.20 1.17 -86.00
CA LEU A 123 -169.53 2.42 -85.20
C LEU A 123 -170.20 3.54 -86.08
N ASP A 124 -170.72 4.75 -85.71
CA ASP A 124 -171.31 5.48 -84.53
C ASP A 124 -171.93 6.88 -84.98
N ARG A 125 -172.79 7.62 -84.22
CA ARG A 125 -173.27 9.02 -84.56
C ARG A 125 -174.01 9.90 -83.47
N PRO A 126 -173.87 11.26 -83.45
CA PRO A 126 -174.58 12.21 -82.52
C PRO A 126 -175.62 13.23 -83.14
N PRO A 127 -176.39 14.00 -82.31
CA PRO A 127 -177.35 15.08 -82.70
C PRO A 127 -177.07 16.52 -82.10
N THR A 128 -177.99 17.50 -82.24
CA THR A 128 -177.78 18.97 -82.03
C THR A 128 -178.78 19.72 -81.08
N PRO A 129 -178.51 20.97 -80.61
CA PRO A 129 -179.17 21.62 -79.45
C PRO A 129 -180.12 22.83 -79.74
N LEU A 130 -180.66 23.48 -78.68
CA LEU A 130 -181.71 24.53 -78.70
C LEU A 130 -181.44 25.75 -77.74
N PHE A 131 -182.34 26.76 -77.75
CA PHE A 131 -182.14 28.18 -77.36
C PHE A 131 -182.61 28.59 -75.93
N VAL A 132 -182.07 29.71 -75.38
CA VAL A 132 -182.29 30.21 -73.99
C VAL A 132 -182.30 31.77 -73.89
N PRO A 133 -183.16 32.41 -73.06
CA PRO A 133 -183.21 33.88 -72.84
C PRO A 133 -182.44 34.39 -71.58
N GLN A 134 -182.33 35.72 -71.42
CA GLN A 134 -181.44 36.43 -70.46
C GLN A 134 -182.07 36.84 -69.10
N LYS A 135 -181.22 37.34 -68.17
CA LYS A 135 -181.52 37.81 -66.80
C LYS A 135 -180.90 39.19 -66.51
N THR A 136 -181.29 39.84 -65.41
CA THR A 136 -180.77 41.13 -64.91
C THR A 136 -180.35 41.06 -63.43
N GLY A 137 -179.31 41.81 -63.08
CA GLY A 137 -178.70 41.97 -61.75
C GLY A 137 -177.49 42.92 -61.83
N THR A 138 -176.86 43.29 -60.71
CA THR A 138 -175.68 44.17 -60.65
C THR A 138 -174.66 43.68 -59.63
N ASP A 139 -173.40 43.58 -60.04
CA ASP A 139 -172.32 42.94 -59.27
C ASP A 139 -171.33 43.94 -58.66
N ALA A 140 -170.55 43.49 -57.67
CA ALA A 140 -169.49 44.26 -57.01
C ALA A 140 -168.31 43.34 -56.61
N ILE A 141 -167.11 43.90 -56.43
CA ILE A 141 -165.86 43.17 -56.14
C ILE A 141 -165.08 43.92 -55.04
N THR A 142 -164.41 43.17 -54.16
CA THR A 142 -163.49 43.68 -53.12
C THR A 142 -162.23 42.82 -53.08
N GLN A 143 -161.07 43.44 -52.80
CA GLN A 143 -159.76 42.80 -52.76
C GLN A 143 -158.86 43.51 -51.74
N ILE A 144 -157.91 42.78 -51.15
CA ILE A 144 -156.91 43.29 -50.20
C ILE A 144 -155.56 43.42 -50.93
N GLU A 145 -154.80 44.48 -50.64
CA GLU A 145 -153.57 44.85 -51.36
C GLU A 145 -152.31 44.53 -50.54
N ASN A 146 -151.16 44.42 -51.21
CA ASN A 146 -149.89 44.01 -50.60
C ASN A 146 -149.43 45.02 -49.52
N GLY A 147 -149.29 44.55 -48.28
CA GLY A 147 -148.92 45.36 -47.11
C GLY A 147 -150.11 45.82 -46.24
N ASP A 148 -151.35 45.61 -46.70
CA ASP A 148 -152.52 45.64 -45.84
C ASP A 148 -152.60 44.35 -44.99
N LEU A 149 -153.22 44.42 -43.80
CA LEU A 149 -153.26 43.37 -42.77
C LEU A 149 -151.88 42.84 -42.27
N PHE A 150 -150.78 43.56 -42.46
CA PHE A 150 -149.48 43.17 -41.90
C PHE A 150 -149.43 43.35 -40.36
N ASP A 151 -149.09 42.28 -39.64
CA ASP A 151 -148.82 42.29 -38.19
C ASP A 151 -147.32 42.06 -37.95
N PHE A 152 -146.65 43.04 -37.33
CA PHE A 152 -145.21 42.99 -37.08
C PHE A 152 -144.85 41.98 -35.98
N ASP A 153 -145.65 41.88 -34.92
CA ASP A 153 -145.31 41.06 -33.77
C ASP A 153 -145.37 39.57 -34.13
N PHE A 154 -146.29 39.18 -35.03
CA PHE A 154 -146.40 37.83 -35.57
C PHE A 154 -145.27 37.47 -36.55
N GLU A 155 -144.92 38.36 -37.49
CA GLU A 155 -143.89 38.08 -38.51
C GLU A 155 -142.45 38.12 -37.94
N VAL A 156 -142.22 38.90 -36.87
CA VAL A 156 -140.89 39.00 -36.24
C VAL A 156 -140.58 37.86 -35.28
N GLU A 157 -141.59 37.18 -34.73
CA GLU A 157 -141.43 36.12 -33.73
C GLU A 157 -140.52 34.95 -34.21
N PRO A 158 -140.69 34.38 -35.43
CA PRO A 158 -139.78 33.35 -35.94
C PRO A 158 -138.33 33.83 -36.15
N ILE A 159 -138.16 35.11 -36.50
CA ILE A 159 -136.83 35.72 -36.70
C ILE A 159 -136.11 35.87 -35.35
N LEU A 160 -136.84 36.30 -34.31
CA LEU A 160 -136.32 36.40 -32.95
C LEU A 160 -136.05 35.03 -32.33
N GLU A 161 -136.92 34.04 -32.53
CA GLU A 161 -136.68 32.67 -32.04
C GLU A 161 -135.39 32.09 -32.61
N VAL A 162 -135.18 32.19 -33.93
CA VAL A 162 -133.96 31.69 -34.59
C VAL A 162 -132.71 32.48 -34.15
N LEU A 163 -132.81 33.80 -33.99
CA LEU A 163 -131.69 34.64 -33.56
C LEU A 163 -131.29 34.34 -32.11
N VAL A 164 -132.27 34.33 -31.18
CA VAL A 164 -132.04 34.05 -29.76
C VAL A 164 -131.56 32.62 -29.57
N GLY A 165 -132.21 31.63 -30.19
CA GLY A 165 -131.81 30.23 -30.12
C GLY A 165 -130.38 30.01 -30.63
N LYS A 166 -130.01 30.62 -31.75
CA LYS A 166 -128.65 30.53 -32.30
C LYS A 166 -127.60 31.22 -31.42
N VAL A 167 -127.89 32.41 -30.88
CA VAL A 167 -126.97 33.12 -29.98
C VAL A 167 -126.77 32.36 -28.66
N LEU A 168 -127.82 31.76 -28.11
CA LEU A 168 -127.73 30.92 -26.91
C LEU A 168 -126.92 29.64 -27.16
N GLU A 169 -127.17 28.94 -28.28
CA GLU A 169 -126.43 27.71 -28.63
C GLU A 169 -124.94 27.99 -28.90
N GLN A 170 -124.64 29.07 -29.65
CA GLN A 170 -123.25 29.48 -29.89
C GLN A 170 -122.54 29.88 -28.60
N GLY A 171 -123.15 30.73 -27.77
CA GLY A 171 -122.58 31.13 -26.48
C GLY A 171 -122.40 29.95 -25.51
N LEU A 172 -123.28 28.95 -25.54
CA LEU A 172 -123.14 27.73 -24.74
C LEU A 172 -121.95 26.88 -25.22
N MET A 173 -121.78 26.70 -26.54
CA MET A 173 -120.63 25.97 -27.10
C MET A 173 -119.30 26.69 -26.79
N GLU A 174 -119.25 28.01 -26.96
CA GLU A 174 -118.06 28.83 -26.71
C GLU A 174 -117.63 28.75 -25.23
N VAL A 175 -118.58 28.91 -24.29
CA VAL A 175 -118.29 28.79 -22.83
C VAL A 175 -117.85 27.38 -22.44
N LEU A 176 -118.39 26.32 -23.07
CA LEU A 176 -117.95 24.95 -22.82
C LEU A 176 -116.52 24.70 -23.34
N GLU A 177 -116.17 25.21 -24.52
CA GLU A 177 -114.79 25.12 -25.03
C GLU A 177 -113.80 25.91 -24.14
N GLU A 178 -114.18 27.11 -23.69
CA GLU A 178 -113.33 27.91 -22.79
C GLU A 178 -113.10 27.22 -21.44
N GLU A 179 -114.13 26.65 -20.81
CA GLU A 179 -114.01 25.88 -19.56
C GLU A 179 -113.18 24.60 -19.75
N GLU A 180 -113.37 23.82 -20.83
CA GLU A 180 -112.54 22.64 -21.10
C GLU A 180 -111.06 23.01 -21.34
N LEU A 181 -110.79 24.06 -22.11
CA LEU A 181 -109.43 24.56 -22.33
C LEU A 181 -108.81 25.13 -21.04
N ALA A 182 -109.58 25.81 -20.19
CA ALA A 182 -109.12 26.29 -18.89
C ALA A 182 -108.79 25.13 -17.94
N ALA A 183 -109.66 24.11 -17.85
CA ALA A 183 -109.44 22.92 -17.05
C ALA A 183 -108.21 22.12 -17.50
N MET A 184 -108.00 21.98 -18.82
CA MET A 184 -106.82 21.31 -19.39
C MET A 184 -105.53 22.09 -19.11
N ARG A 185 -105.52 23.42 -19.26
CA ARG A 185 -104.38 24.27 -18.91
C ARG A 185 -104.05 24.18 -17.42
N ALA A 186 -105.06 24.31 -16.54
CA ALA A 186 -104.88 24.19 -15.10
C ALA A 186 -104.35 22.81 -14.67
N HIS A 187 -104.76 21.74 -15.36
CA HIS A 187 -104.21 20.39 -15.14
C HIS A 187 -102.74 20.30 -15.57
N GLN A 188 -102.38 20.83 -16.74
CA GLN A 188 -101.01 20.86 -17.22
C GLN A 188 -100.10 21.69 -16.31
N GLU A 189 -100.48 22.91 -15.95
CA GLU A 189 -99.72 23.78 -15.03
C GLU A 189 -99.48 23.10 -13.69
N ARG A 190 -100.50 22.45 -13.12
CA ARG A 190 -100.36 21.68 -11.87
C ARG A 190 -99.39 20.51 -12.02
N PHE A 191 -99.43 19.79 -13.14
CA PHE A 191 -98.48 18.70 -13.40
C PHE A 191 -97.04 19.20 -13.57
N GLU A 192 -96.85 20.31 -14.29
CA GLU A 192 -95.55 20.94 -14.47
C GLU A 192 -94.97 21.49 -13.16
N GLN A 193 -95.80 22.11 -12.30
CA GLN A 193 -95.41 22.54 -10.96
C GLN A 193 -94.92 21.36 -10.11
N ILE A 194 -95.65 20.23 -10.10
CA ILE A 194 -95.25 19.01 -9.38
C ILE A 194 -93.94 18.47 -9.95
N ARG A 195 -93.85 18.29 -11.28
CA ARG A 195 -92.66 17.77 -11.98
C ARG A 195 -91.42 18.63 -11.72
N ASN A 196 -91.55 19.95 -11.71
CA ASN A 196 -90.45 20.88 -11.44
C ASN A 196 -90.02 20.84 -9.97
N ALA A 197 -90.97 20.72 -9.02
CA ALA A 197 -90.65 20.55 -7.61
C ALA A 197 -89.94 19.21 -7.34
N GLU A 198 -90.39 18.12 -7.96
CA GLU A 198 -89.73 16.80 -7.91
C GLU A 198 -88.33 16.84 -8.52
N LEU A 199 -88.14 17.48 -9.68
CA LEU A 199 -86.84 17.62 -10.33
C LEU A 199 -85.83 18.41 -9.48
N VAL A 200 -86.26 19.49 -8.82
CA VAL A 200 -85.40 20.25 -7.89
C VAL A 200 -85.08 19.41 -6.64
N ALA A 201 -86.02 18.58 -6.17
CA ALA A 201 -85.80 17.67 -5.05
C ALA A 201 -84.81 16.55 -5.39
N THR A 202 -84.91 15.91 -6.55
CA THR A 202 -83.97 14.86 -6.99
C THR A 202 -82.57 15.43 -7.20
N GLN A 203 -82.44 16.52 -7.95
CA GLN A 203 -81.14 17.20 -8.17
C GLN A 203 -80.47 17.60 -6.85
N ARG A 204 -81.24 18.10 -5.86
CA ARG A 204 -80.72 18.41 -4.52
C ARG A 204 -80.20 17.18 -3.78
N MET A 205 -80.88 16.05 -3.90
CA MET A 205 -80.49 14.78 -3.25
C MET A 205 -79.28 14.15 -3.96
N GLU A 206 -79.27 14.12 -5.30
CA GLU A 206 -78.14 13.66 -6.10
C GLU A 206 -76.87 14.49 -5.83
N ALA A 207 -76.99 15.82 -5.83
CA ALA A 207 -75.88 16.70 -5.49
C ALA A 207 -75.41 16.56 -4.03
N ALA A 208 -76.25 16.05 -3.12
CA ALA A 208 -75.86 15.75 -1.74
C ALA A 208 -75.15 14.40 -1.63
N GLU A 209 -75.65 13.34 -2.26
CA GLU A 209 -74.98 12.03 -2.29
C GLU A 209 -73.67 12.07 -3.07
N ARG A 210 -73.61 12.79 -4.21
CA ARG A 210 -72.37 13.01 -4.96
C ARG A 210 -71.27 13.59 -4.08
N ARG A 211 -71.56 14.66 -3.32
CA ARG A 211 -70.59 15.25 -2.36
C ARG A 211 -70.16 14.28 -1.26
N LYS A 212 -71.09 13.44 -0.75
CA LYS A 212 -70.75 12.38 0.22
C LYS A 212 -69.86 11.30 -0.39
N LEU A 213 -70.07 10.92 -1.65
CA LEU A 213 -69.27 9.93 -2.37
C LEU A 213 -67.87 10.49 -2.67
N GLU A 214 -67.78 11.71 -3.19
CA GLU A 214 -66.51 12.41 -3.46
C GLU A 214 -65.69 12.58 -2.17
N GLU A 215 -66.30 12.93 -1.03
CA GLU A 215 -65.54 12.95 0.23
C GLU A 215 -65.15 11.53 0.70
N LYS A 216 -66.05 10.54 0.65
CA LYS A 216 -65.72 9.15 1.03
C LYS A 216 -64.54 8.62 0.21
N GLU A 217 -64.54 8.83 -1.11
CA GLU A 217 -63.43 8.43 -1.99
C GLU A 217 -62.14 9.14 -1.61
N ARG A 218 -62.18 10.47 -1.40
CA ARG A 218 -60.99 11.23 -0.97
C ARG A 218 -60.44 10.73 0.37
N ARG A 219 -61.29 10.38 1.34
CA ARG A 219 -60.87 9.79 2.63
C ARG A 219 -60.25 8.41 2.44
N MET A 220 -60.84 7.56 1.59
CA MET A 220 -60.29 6.23 1.26
C MET A 220 -58.94 6.32 0.56
N GLN A 221 -58.75 7.30 -0.33
CA GLN A 221 -57.46 7.53 -0.99
C GLN A 221 -56.41 8.08 0.00
N GLN A 222 -56.78 9.04 0.85
CA GLN A 222 -55.91 9.59 1.90
C GLN A 222 -55.44 8.51 2.89
N GLU A 223 -56.31 7.61 3.32
CA GLU A 223 -55.92 6.53 4.24
C GLU A 223 -55.07 5.46 3.55
N ARG A 224 -55.35 5.10 2.28
CA ARG A 224 -54.48 4.23 1.48
C ARG A 224 -53.06 4.81 1.36
N GLU A 225 -52.94 6.09 1.02
CA GLU A 225 -51.66 6.78 0.89
C GLU A 225 -50.96 6.94 2.25
N ARG A 226 -51.71 7.17 3.34
CA ARG A 226 -51.16 7.17 4.71
C ARG A 226 -50.59 5.80 5.07
N VAL A 227 -51.31 4.71 4.81
CA VAL A 227 -50.86 3.34 5.15
C VAL A 227 -49.65 2.92 4.31
N GLU A 228 -49.60 3.33 3.04
CA GLU A 228 -48.41 3.17 2.18
C GLU A 228 -47.20 3.90 2.80
N ARG A 229 -47.35 5.20 3.10
CA ARG A 229 -46.27 6.01 3.69
C ARG A 229 -45.84 5.50 5.06
N GLU A 230 -46.78 5.06 5.91
CA GLU A 230 -46.49 4.47 7.22
C GLU A 230 -45.69 3.16 7.06
N ARG A 231 -46.06 2.29 6.10
CA ARG A 231 -45.31 1.06 5.78
C ARG A 231 -43.89 1.36 5.33
N VAL A 232 -43.72 2.29 4.39
CA VAL A 232 -42.39 2.67 3.87
C VAL A 232 -41.53 3.33 4.94
N VAL A 233 -42.09 4.20 5.79
CA VAL A 233 -41.36 4.80 6.91
C VAL A 233 -40.98 3.75 7.95
N ARG A 234 -41.90 2.85 8.36
CA ARG A 234 -41.60 1.75 9.29
C ARG A 234 -40.47 0.86 8.76
N GLN A 235 -40.49 0.52 7.46
CA GLN A 235 -39.43 -0.26 6.82
C GLN A 235 -38.09 0.50 6.77
N LYS A 236 -38.09 1.78 6.39
CA LYS A 236 -36.87 2.62 6.36
C LYS A 236 -36.25 2.82 7.75
N VAL A 237 -37.06 3.04 8.78
CA VAL A 237 -36.58 3.18 10.17
C VAL A 237 -36.02 1.85 10.69
N ALA A 238 -36.70 0.72 10.45
CA ALA A 238 -36.20 -0.60 10.84
C ALA A 238 -34.88 -0.94 10.13
N ALA A 239 -34.78 -0.69 8.82
CA ALA A 239 -33.56 -0.91 8.04
C ALA A 239 -32.42 0.01 8.50
N SER A 240 -32.70 1.28 8.82
CA SER A 240 -31.69 2.23 9.33
C SER A 240 -31.18 1.84 10.73
N ALA A 241 -32.08 1.41 11.63
CA ALA A 241 -31.69 0.92 12.96
C ALA A 241 -30.85 -0.37 12.88
N PHE A 242 -31.27 -1.34 12.05
CA PHE A 242 -30.51 -2.56 11.79
C PHE A 242 -29.13 -2.24 11.18
N ALA A 243 -29.09 -1.41 10.14
CA ALA A 243 -27.83 -1.02 9.48
C ALA A 243 -26.88 -0.30 10.44
N ARG A 244 -27.38 0.60 11.32
CA ARG A 244 -26.54 1.28 12.33
C ARG A 244 -25.97 0.29 13.35
N GLY A 245 -26.77 -0.65 13.84
CA GLY A 245 -26.31 -1.70 14.75
C GLY A 245 -25.26 -2.61 14.09
N TYR A 246 -25.60 -3.17 12.93
CA TYR A 246 -24.75 -4.07 12.16
C TYR A 246 -23.42 -3.41 11.73
N LEU A 247 -23.48 -2.16 11.26
CA LEU A 247 -22.29 -1.38 10.90
C LEU A 247 -21.40 -1.12 12.12
N SER A 248 -21.96 -0.82 13.30
CA SER A 248 -21.14 -0.62 14.51
C SER A 248 -20.38 -1.89 14.93
N GLY A 249 -20.98 -3.08 14.74
CA GLY A 249 -20.30 -4.35 14.93
C GLY A 249 -19.22 -4.61 13.87
N ILE A 250 -19.54 -4.39 12.59
CA ILE A 250 -18.57 -4.54 11.49
C ILE A 250 -17.38 -3.62 11.70
N VAL A 251 -17.59 -2.33 11.96
CA VAL A 251 -16.54 -1.32 12.09
C VAL A 251 -15.50 -1.75 13.12
N ASN A 252 -15.93 -2.19 14.31
CA ASN A 252 -15.01 -2.69 15.34
C ASN A 252 -14.26 -3.93 14.85
N THR A 253 -14.95 -4.96 14.35
CA THR A 253 -14.27 -6.18 13.86
C THR A 253 -13.35 -5.96 12.66
N VAL A 254 -13.60 -4.93 11.84
CA VAL A 254 -12.71 -4.53 10.74
C VAL A 254 -11.50 -3.78 11.28
N PHE A 255 -11.66 -2.86 12.23
CA PHE A 255 -10.53 -2.21 12.90
C PHE A 255 -9.65 -3.22 13.63
N ASP A 256 -10.23 -4.14 14.41
CA ASP A 256 -9.50 -5.22 15.10
C ASP A 256 -8.71 -6.10 14.12
N ARG A 257 -9.30 -6.44 12.96
CA ARG A 257 -8.63 -7.18 11.88
C ARG A 257 -7.55 -6.37 11.18
N LEU A 258 -7.75 -5.07 10.99
CA LEU A 258 -6.80 -4.21 10.28
C LEU A 258 -5.61 -3.82 11.17
N VAL A 259 -5.80 -3.77 12.49
CA VAL A 259 -4.72 -3.72 13.50
C VAL A 259 -4.00 -5.06 13.60
N SER A 260 -4.70 -6.19 13.76
CA SER A 260 -4.05 -7.50 13.90
C SER A 260 -3.38 -8.03 12.62
N SER A 261 -3.73 -7.50 11.44
CA SER A 261 -2.98 -7.71 10.19
C SER A 261 -1.88 -6.66 9.92
N GLY A 262 -1.64 -5.73 10.84
CA GLY A 262 -0.57 -4.74 10.77
C GLY A 262 -0.77 -3.59 9.78
N TYR A 263 -1.94 -3.49 9.13
CA TYR A 263 -2.26 -2.39 8.21
C TYR A 263 -2.52 -1.07 8.96
N ILE A 264 -3.12 -1.14 10.16
CA ILE A 264 -3.09 -0.06 11.14
C ILE A 264 -1.99 -0.39 12.15
N TYR A 265 -0.91 0.36 12.06
CA TYR A 265 0.24 0.34 12.97
C TYR A 265 0.24 1.60 13.82
N ASP A 266 0.85 1.52 15.01
CA ASP A 266 1.22 2.71 15.78
C ASP A 266 2.31 3.48 15.00
N PRO A 267 2.10 4.77 14.65
CA PRO A 267 3.11 5.55 13.94
C PRO A 267 4.41 5.67 14.74
N VAL A 268 4.34 5.77 16.08
CA VAL A 268 5.53 5.91 16.95
C VAL A 268 6.35 4.62 16.91
N MET A 269 5.72 3.45 17.00
CA MET A 269 6.44 2.18 16.88
C MET A 269 7.10 2.03 15.50
N ARG A 270 6.43 2.45 14.42
CA ARG A 270 7.00 2.36 13.06
C ARG A 270 8.09 3.40 12.80
N GLU A 271 8.02 4.58 13.38
CA GLU A 271 9.11 5.58 13.35
C GLU A 271 10.34 5.09 14.13
N VAL A 272 10.12 4.41 15.28
CA VAL A 272 11.20 3.75 16.01
C VAL A 272 11.82 2.61 15.19
N GLU A 273 11.01 1.76 14.55
CA GLU A 273 11.50 0.63 13.76
C GLU A 273 12.20 1.05 12.46
N THR A 274 11.69 2.06 11.74
CA THR A 274 12.19 2.43 10.40
C THR A 274 13.12 3.64 10.39
N GLY A 275 13.09 4.51 11.41
CA GLY A 275 14.00 5.65 11.57
C GLY A 275 15.06 5.41 12.65
N PHE A 276 14.63 5.21 13.89
CA PHE A 276 15.56 5.13 15.03
C PHE A 276 16.42 3.86 15.03
N MET A 277 15.85 2.68 14.75
CA MET A 277 16.58 1.41 14.79
C MET A 277 17.67 1.29 13.72
N PRO A 278 17.50 1.76 12.46
CA PRO A 278 18.60 1.88 11.50
C PRO A 278 19.70 2.85 11.95
N TRP A 279 19.34 4.04 12.44
CA TRP A 279 20.29 5.00 12.99
C TRP A 279 21.09 4.43 14.18
N LEU A 280 20.43 3.71 15.09
CA LEU A 280 21.07 3.07 16.23
C LEU A 280 22.03 1.95 15.78
N LYS A 281 21.65 1.16 14.77
CA LYS A 281 22.52 0.14 14.16
C LYS A 281 23.73 0.78 13.48
N GLU A 282 23.54 1.87 12.73
CA GLU A 282 24.62 2.62 12.09
C GLU A 282 25.59 3.20 13.13
N GLN A 283 25.08 3.82 14.20
CA GLN A 283 25.93 4.31 15.30
C GLN A 283 26.67 3.17 16.01
N ALA A 284 26.01 2.04 16.27
CA ALA A 284 26.65 0.86 16.85
C ALA A 284 27.78 0.31 15.95
N ILE A 285 27.54 0.22 14.64
CA ILE A 285 28.58 -0.12 13.64
C ILE A 285 29.70 0.93 13.65
N GLY A 286 29.38 2.22 13.78
CA GLY A 286 30.33 3.32 13.93
C GLY A 286 31.16 3.28 15.23
N TYR A 287 30.64 2.72 16.32
CA TYR A 287 31.43 2.44 17.53
C TYR A 287 32.30 1.19 17.37
N LEU A 288 31.78 0.13 16.75
CA LEU A 288 32.53 -1.10 16.47
C LEU A 288 33.69 -0.85 15.50
N SER A 289 33.50 -0.05 14.44
CA SER A 289 34.55 0.32 13.49
C SER A 289 35.65 1.16 14.14
N ARG A 290 35.28 2.14 14.98
CA ARG A 290 36.24 2.87 15.84
C ARG A 290 37.02 1.92 16.77
N GLY A 291 36.36 0.90 17.33
CA GLY A 291 37.01 -0.14 18.13
C GLY A 291 37.99 -1.02 17.34
N VAL A 292 37.65 -1.38 16.10
CA VAL A 292 38.54 -2.11 15.17
C VAL A 292 39.74 -1.26 14.78
N VAL A 293 39.54 0.00 14.40
CA VAL A 293 40.63 0.93 14.07
C VAL A 293 41.54 1.16 15.27
N ALA A 294 40.99 1.39 16.46
CA ALA A 294 41.78 1.52 17.69
C ALA A 294 42.61 0.26 17.97
N ARG A 295 42.04 -0.95 17.77
CA ARG A 295 42.80 -2.22 17.90
C ARG A 295 43.89 -2.35 16.83
N GLN A 296 43.64 -1.94 15.59
CA GLN A 296 44.66 -1.94 14.53
C GLN A 296 45.80 -0.97 14.83
N VAL A 297 45.50 0.24 15.30
CA VAL A 297 46.51 1.22 15.75
C VAL A 297 47.32 0.69 16.92
N VAL A 298 46.69 0.07 17.93
CA VAL A 298 47.40 -0.55 19.05
C VAL A 298 48.27 -1.73 18.59
N ASN A 299 47.80 -2.58 17.68
CA ASN A 299 48.60 -3.67 17.13
C ASN A 299 49.84 -3.15 16.38
N LYS A 300 49.68 -2.10 15.54
CA LYS A 300 50.81 -1.47 14.83
C LYS A 300 51.79 -0.82 15.81
N LEU A 301 51.29 -0.13 16.83
CA LEU A 301 52.10 0.46 17.90
C LEU A 301 52.90 -0.59 18.68
N VAL A 302 52.34 -1.79 18.92
CA VAL A 302 53.05 -2.91 19.57
C VAL A 302 54.12 -3.51 18.65
N GLU A 303 53.86 -3.62 17.35
CA GLU A 303 54.86 -4.03 16.34
C GLU A 303 56.01 -3.01 16.27
N ASP A 304 55.69 -1.72 16.18
CA ASP A 304 56.67 -0.63 16.14
C ASP A 304 57.47 -0.54 17.45
N ALA A 305 56.82 -0.79 18.60
CA ALA A 305 57.49 -0.87 19.90
C ALA A 305 58.41 -2.10 20.02
N ALA A 306 58.06 -3.23 19.40
CA ALA A 306 58.94 -4.41 19.34
C ALA A 306 60.17 -4.14 18.46
N ALA A 307 60.00 -3.49 17.31
CA ALA A 307 61.09 -3.06 16.44
C ALA A 307 61.99 -2.01 17.11
N ALA A 308 61.41 -1.06 17.85
CA ALA A 308 62.15 -0.11 18.67
C ALA A 308 62.90 -0.79 19.82
N LEU A 309 62.34 -1.87 20.41
CA LEU A 309 63.00 -2.64 21.47
C LEU A 309 64.22 -3.42 20.95
N SER A 310 64.15 -4.01 19.74
CA SER A 310 65.34 -4.58 19.09
C SER A 310 66.36 -3.49 18.76
N ALA A 311 65.95 -2.40 18.10
CA ALA A 311 66.86 -1.30 17.75
C ALA A 311 67.54 -0.69 18.99
N ASN A 312 66.83 -0.56 20.12
CA ASN A 312 67.42 -0.11 21.38
C ASN A 312 68.45 -1.10 21.96
N ARG A 313 68.24 -2.42 21.80
CA ARG A 313 69.26 -3.42 22.17
C ARG A 313 70.48 -3.33 21.27
N ASP A 314 70.27 -3.16 19.97
CA ASP A 314 71.34 -3.04 18.98
C ASP A 314 72.17 -1.76 19.21
N VAL A 315 71.51 -0.63 19.55
CA VAL A 315 72.16 0.62 19.95
C VAL A 315 72.95 0.47 21.26
N VAL A 316 72.40 -0.20 22.27
CA VAL A 316 73.14 -0.47 23.52
C VAL A 316 74.34 -1.39 23.29
N ALA A 317 74.20 -2.40 22.43
CA ALA A 317 75.31 -3.27 22.03
C ALA A 317 76.39 -2.50 21.23
N ALA A 318 75.99 -1.62 20.32
CA ALA A 318 76.89 -0.76 19.56
C ALA A 318 77.59 0.28 20.45
N GLN A 319 76.92 0.84 21.46
CA GLN A 319 77.53 1.72 22.47
C GLN A 319 78.54 0.95 23.35
N ALA A 320 78.21 -0.27 23.77
CA ALA A 320 79.14 -1.14 24.50
C ALA A 320 80.37 -1.49 23.64
N ALA A 321 80.18 -1.86 22.37
CA ALA A 321 81.26 -2.12 21.43
C ALA A 321 82.12 -0.86 21.15
N SER A 322 81.49 0.31 21.02
CA SER A 322 82.20 1.59 20.83
C SER A 322 82.98 2.02 22.07
N THR A 323 82.54 1.67 23.28
CA THR A 323 83.29 1.94 24.52
C THR A 323 84.41 0.94 24.73
N ALA A 324 84.23 -0.33 24.38
CA ALA A 324 85.31 -1.32 24.31
C ALA A 324 86.41 -0.88 23.32
N ALA A 325 86.04 -0.60 22.06
CA ALA A 325 86.99 -0.15 21.04
C ALA A 325 87.71 1.16 21.41
N ALA A 326 87.09 2.05 22.21
CA ALA A 326 87.75 3.25 22.74
C ALA A 326 88.76 2.95 23.86
N VAL A 327 88.53 1.91 24.67
CA VAL A 327 89.49 1.39 25.65
C VAL A 327 90.63 0.66 24.94
N ASP A 328 90.32 -0.18 23.96
CA ASP A 328 91.30 -0.93 23.17
C ASP A 328 92.23 0.03 22.41
N ALA A 329 91.67 1.02 21.70
CA ALA A 329 92.47 2.05 21.01
C ALA A 329 93.27 2.96 21.97
N TRP A 330 92.82 3.12 23.23
CA TRP A 330 93.61 3.81 24.25
C TRP A 330 94.78 2.94 24.74
N ALA A 331 94.56 1.64 24.92
CA ALA A 331 95.59 0.66 25.30
C ALA A 331 96.64 0.48 24.20
N GLU A 332 96.22 0.34 22.93
CA GLU A 332 97.12 0.35 21.76
C GLU A 332 97.96 1.63 21.73
N ARG A 333 97.37 2.80 22.03
CA ARG A 333 98.08 4.07 22.10
C ARG A 333 99.06 4.16 23.26
N GLN A 334 98.75 3.60 24.43
CA GLN A 334 99.73 3.50 25.53
C GLN A 334 100.89 2.57 25.13
N ALA A 335 100.60 1.36 24.63
CA ALA A 335 101.63 0.42 24.19
C ALA A 335 102.52 0.98 23.07
N ALA A 336 101.96 1.75 22.13
CA ALA A 336 102.73 2.45 21.10
C ALA A 336 103.62 3.57 21.67
N LEU A 337 103.18 4.29 22.71
CA LEU A 337 103.99 5.29 23.41
C LEU A 337 105.10 4.64 24.26
N GLU A 338 104.81 3.52 24.93
CA GLU A 338 105.82 2.73 25.66
C GLU A 338 106.87 2.13 24.72
N ALA A 339 106.46 1.66 23.53
CA ALA A 339 107.37 1.20 22.48
C ALA A 339 108.22 2.35 21.90
N GLN A 340 107.66 3.54 21.72
CA GLN A 340 108.43 4.73 21.32
C GLN A 340 109.40 5.19 22.41
N LEU A 341 108.98 5.17 23.68
CA LEU A 341 109.80 5.57 24.82
C LEU A 341 110.99 4.60 25.01
N SER A 342 110.72 3.29 25.05
CA SER A 342 111.77 2.26 25.16
C SER A 342 112.69 2.22 23.93
N GLY A 343 112.18 2.51 22.73
CA GLY A 343 113.00 2.73 21.55
C GLY A 343 113.95 3.93 21.69
N ALA A 344 113.43 5.08 22.12
CA ALA A 344 114.23 6.28 22.37
C ALA A 344 115.24 6.10 23.52
N GLU A 345 114.90 5.35 24.57
CA GLU A 345 115.84 4.98 25.63
C GLU A 345 116.97 4.08 25.10
N LEU A 346 116.65 3.10 24.24
CA LEU A 346 117.64 2.22 23.62
C LEU A 346 118.58 2.98 22.68
N GLU A 347 118.06 3.89 21.85
CA GLU A 347 118.87 4.79 21.01
C GLU A 347 119.74 5.72 21.85
N ALA A 348 119.18 6.34 22.90
CA ALA A 348 119.93 7.19 23.82
C ALA A 348 121.04 6.40 24.55
N VAL A 349 120.79 5.17 24.97
CA VAL A 349 121.81 4.29 25.56
C VAL A 349 122.89 3.94 24.54
N ARG A 350 122.52 3.63 23.29
CA ARG A 350 123.48 3.34 22.21
C ARG A 350 124.36 4.54 21.85
N GLY A 351 123.85 5.77 21.96
CA GLY A 351 124.60 7.01 21.71
C GLY A 351 125.56 7.43 22.83
N ARG A 352 125.39 6.93 24.07
CA ARG A 352 126.19 7.36 25.24
C ARG A 352 127.72 7.22 25.06
N PRO A 353 128.28 6.12 24.50
CA PRO A 353 129.74 5.99 24.35
C PRO A 353 130.32 7.05 23.40
N THR A 354 129.69 7.25 22.24
CA THR A 354 130.05 8.29 21.26
C THR A 354 129.95 9.69 21.87
N PHE A 355 128.86 9.98 22.58
CA PHE A 355 128.68 11.26 23.27
C PHE A 355 129.78 11.52 24.32
N VAL A 356 130.08 10.54 25.18
CA VAL A 356 131.10 10.67 26.25
C VAL A 356 132.51 10.84 25.68
N LEU A 357 132.84 10.19 24.56
CA LEU A 357 134.15 10.35 23.90
C LEU A 357 134.28 11.65 23.09
N ARG A 358 133.28 11.98 22.27
CA ARG A 358 133.44 12.95 21.16
C ARG A 358 132.72 14.29 21.36
N GLU A 359 131.68 14.34 22.19
CA GLU A 359 130.77 15.50 22.29
C GLU A 359 130.69 16.12 23.70
N LEU A 360 131.10 15.36 24.73
CA LEU A 360 131.01 15.76 26.13
C LEU A 360 131.92 16.97 26.45
N LYS A 361 131.32 17.99 27.06
CA LYS A 361 132.03 19.18 27.58
C LYS A 361 131.91 19.25 29.11
N PRO A 362 133.02 19.34 29.88
CA PRO A 362 134.41 19.35 29.42
C PRO A 362 134.87 17.98 28.86
N ALA A 363 135.79 18.00 27.90
CA ALA A 363 136.32 16.79 27.28
C ALA A 363 137.10 15.94 28.29
N VAL A 364 136.82 14.64 28.34
CA VAL A 364 137.47 13.68 29.25
C VAL A 364 138.78 13.10 28.72
N ALA A 365 139.04 13.28 27.42
CA ALA A 365 140.31 13.01 26.75
C ALA A 365 140.52 14.03 25.62
N SER A 366 141.75 14.28 25.20
CA SER A 366 142.03 15.06 24.00
C SER A 366 141.71 14.26 22.74
N GLN A 367 141.36 14.95 21.65
CA GLN A 367 141.14 14.31 20.34
C GLN A 367 142.36 13.48 19.91
N GLU A 368 143.57 14.01 20.10
CA GLU A 368 144.84 13.30 19.85
C GLU A 368 144.95 11.97 20.63
N ALA A 369 144.52 11.94 21.89
CA ALA A 369 144.58 10.72 22.71
C ALA A 369 143.52 9.69 22.31
N ILE A 370 142.35 10.15 21.85
CA ILE A 370 141.29 9.30 21.29
C ILE A 370 141.76 8.71 19.96
N GLU A 371 142.28 9.54 19.05
CA GLU A 371 142.79 9.11 17.74
C GLU A 371 143.96 8.13 17.89
N ALA A 372 144.91 8.40 18.79
CA ALA A 372 145.99 7.46 19.11
C ALA A 372 145.45 6.11 19.64
N ALA A 373 144.48 6.13 20.55
CA ALA A 373 143.81 4.91 21.02
C ALA A 373 143.04 4.19 19.91
N THR A 374 142.43 4.91 18.97
CA THR A 374 141.76 4.28 17.80
C THR A 374 142.77 3.60 16.88
N ALA A 375 143.93 4.22 16.64
CA ALA A 375 144.99 3.66 15.79
C ALA A 375 145.66 2.45 16.45
N GLU A 376 145.90 2.49 17.76
CA GLU A 376 146.38 1.32 18.53
C GLU A 376 145.38 0.16 18.49
N LEU A 377 144.07 0.42 18.66
CA LEU A 377 143.07 -0.65 18.63
C LEU A 377 142.81 -1.18 17.22
N GLN A 378 142.90 -0.33 16.19
CA GLN A 378 142.85 -0.74 14.79
C GLN A 378 144.07 -1.60 14.43
N ALA A 379 145.28 -1.20 14.85
CA ALA A 379 146.47 -2.01 14.68
C ALA A 379 146.34 -3.37 15.39
N GLN A 380 145.83 -3.41 16.63
CA GLN A 380 145.55 -4.67 17.33
C GLN A 380 144.47 -5.52 16.62
N ALA A 381 143.45 -4.91 16.02
CA ALA A 381 142.43 -5.61 15.25
C ALA A 381 142.98 -6.16 13.92
N GLU A 382 143.87 -5.43 13.26
CA GLU A 382 144.58 -5.87 12.05
C GLU A 382 145.61 -6.97 12.36
N GLU A 383 146.39 -6.83 13.44
CA GLU A 383 147.30 -7.86 13.94
C GLU A 383 146.54 -9.13 14.34
N ALA A 384 145.41 -9.01 15.05
CA ALA A 384 144.56 -10.15 15.39
C ALA A 384 143.95 -10.82 14.15
N ALA A 385 143.52 -10.04 13.15
CA ALA A 385 143.03 -10.57 11.88
C ALA A 385 144.14 -11.23 11.04
N ALA A 386 145.37 -10.72 11.08
CA ALA A 386 146.54 -11.29 10.40
C ALA A 386 147.09 -12.53 11.10
N ALA A 387 147.18 -12.53 12.44
CA ALA A 387 147.55 -13.68 13.24
C ALA A 387 146.52 -14.81 13.10
N LYS A 388 145.23 -14.48 13.05
CA LYS A 388 144.19 -15.46 12.71
C LYS A 388 144.35 -15.96 11.27
N TYR A 389 144.62 -15.10 10.30
CA TYR A 389 144.82 -15.51 8.91
C TYR A 389 145.96 -16.50 8.74
N GLU A 390 147.12 -16.25 9.36
CA GLU A 390 148.25 -17.20 9.32
C GLU A 390 147.97 -18.47 10.12
N ALA A 391 147.18 -18.42 11.19
CA ALA A 391 146.72 -19.62 11.91
C ALA A 391 145.78 -20.48 11.05
N ASP A 392 144.74 -19.88 10.45
CA ASP A 392 143.80 -20.53 9.53
C ASP A 392 144.55 -21.14 8.32
N ARG A 393 145.64 -20.49 7.87
CA ARG A 393 146.52 -20.93 6.77
C ARG A 393 147.49 -22.06 7.15
N MET A 394 148.03 -22.05 8.37
CA MET A 394 148.84 -23.15 8.90
C MET A 394 148.00 -24.40 9.17
N GLU A 395 146.79 -24.26 9.74
CA GLU A 395 145.87 -25.38 9.95
C GLU A 395 145.46 -26.04 8.61
N ALA A 396 145.25 -25.23 7.56
CA ALA A 396 145.04 -25.73 6.21
C ALA A 396 146.26 -26.49 5.65
N ALA A 397 147.48 -26.01 5.91
CA ALA A 397 148.72 -26.65 5.47
C ALA A 397 148.95 -28.01 6.14
N ASP A 398 148.88 -28.07 7.47
CA ASP A 398 149.10 -29.30 8.24
C ASP A 398 148.03 -30.35 7.93
N LYS A 399 146.77 -29.93 7.75
CA LYS A 399 145.68 -30.82 7.32
C LYS A 399 145.92 -31.37 5.91
N ALA A 400 146.25 -30.52 4.95
CA ALA A 400 146.54 -30.94 3.58
C ALA A 400 147.75 -31.89 3.51
N ARG A 401 148.75 -31.67 4.37
CA ARG A 401 149.91 -32.55 4.52
C ARG A 401 149.51 -33.92 5.05
N ALA A 402 148.78 -33.98 6.16
CA ALA A 402 148.30 -35.24 6.73
C ALA A 402 147.40 -36.02 5.74
N GLU A 403 146.53 -35.32 5.01
CA GLU A 403 145.71 -35.90 3.95
C GLU A 403 146.48 -36.35 2.70
N ALA A 404 147.72 -35.91 2.49
CA ALA A 404 148.57 -36.34 1.38
C ALA A 404 149.55 -37.45 1.79
N GLU A 405 150.15 -37.34 2.98
CA GLU A 405 151.04 -38.37 3.55
C GLU A 405 150.27 -39.68 3.81
N THR A 406 149.05 -39.63 4.34
CA THR A 406 148.20 -40.84 4.49
C THR A 406 147.87 -41.51 3.16
N LYS A 407 147.58 -40.75 2.09
CA LYS A 407 147.33 -41.31 0.75
C LYS A 407 148.60 -41.96 0.15
N LEU A 408 149.77 -41.42 0.46
CA LEU A 408 151.07 -41.98 0.04
C LEU A 408 151.39 -43.26 0.83
N GLU A 409 151.08 -43.31 2.13
CA GLU A 409 151.17 -44.53 2.94
C GLU A 409 150.17 -45.61 2.49
N ASP A 410 148.93 -45.26 2.17
CA ASP A 410 147.94 -46.18 1.57
C ASP A 410 148.44 -46.74 0.21
N GLN A 411 149.10 -45.92 -0.62
CA GLN A 411 149.73 -46.36 -1.86
C GLN A 411 150.91 -47.32 -1.59
N ARG A 412 151.71 -47.09 -0.55
CA ARG A 412 152.81 -48.00 -0.16
C ARG A 412 152.31 -49.32 0.43
N ALA A 413 151.32 -49.28 1.31
CA ALA A 413 150.74 -50.46 1.93
C ALA A 413 150.14 -51.41 0.87
N LYS A 414 149.49 -50.89 -0.18
CA LYS A 414 148.99 -51.68 -1.31
C LYS A 414 150.10 -52.35 -2.13
N LEU A 415 151.25 -51.69 -2.32
CA LEU A 415 152.41 -52.32 -2.97
C LEU A 415 152.98 -53.47 -2.13
N GLU A 416 153.04 -53.29 -0.80
CA GLU A 416 153.53 -54.30 0.14
C GLU A 416 152.55 -55.48 0.28
N GLU A 417 151.24 -55.23 0.27
CA GLU A 417 150.20 -56.28 0.26
C GLU A 417 150.24 -57.09 -1.04
N LEU A 418 150.35 -56.44 -2.21
CA LEU A 418 150.49 -57.13 -3.50
C LEU A 418 151.79 -57.95 -3.59
N ALA A 419 152.89 -57.45 -3.00
CA ALA A 419 154.14 -58.21 -2.90
C ALA A 419 154.02 -59.41 -1.94
N ALA A 420 153.29 -59.28 -0.84
CA ALA A 420 153.02 -60.38 0.09
C ALA A 420 152.14 -61.46 -0.56
N GLN A 421 151.09 -61.09 -1.28
CA GLN A 421 150.24 -62.02 -2.04
C GLN A 421 151.05 -62.80 -3.09
N ALA A 422 151.95 -62.12 -3.83
CA ALA A 422 152.85 -62.77 -4.79
C ALA A 422 153.85 -63.75 -4.13
N ALA A 423 154.27 -63.49 -2.89
CA ALA A 423 155.14 -64.40 -2.13
C ALA A 423 154.38 -65.61 -1.57
N GLU A 424 153.14 -65.43 -1.10
CA GLU A 424 152.30 -66.51 -0.57
C GLU A 424 151.85 -67.47 -1.69
N GLU A 425 151.52 -66.93 -2.87
CA GLU A 425 151.24 -67.70 -4.09
C GLU A 425 152.41 -68.55 -4.60
N ALA A 426 153.65 -68.17 -4.30
CA ALA A 426 154.85 -68.97 -4.61
C ALA A 426 155.06 -70.10 -3.59
N ALA A 427 154.83 -69.81 -2.30
CA ALA A 427 154.95 -70.78 -1.22
C ALA A 427 153.98 -71.98 -1.38
N GLU A 428 152.75 -71.75 -1.85
CA GLU A 428 151.81 -72.86 -2.15
C GLU A 428 152.24 -73.72 -3.36
N ARG A 429 153.06 -73.18 -4.27
CA ARG A 429 153.56 -73.90 -5.47
C ARG A 429 154.81 -74.72 -5.21
N GLY A 430 155.56 -74.45 -4.15
CA GLY A 430 156.82 -75.13 -3.83
C GLY A 430 158.00 -74.71 -4.73
N GLU A 431 157.95 -73.48 -5.27
CA GLU A 431 159.05 -72.82 -5.99
C GLU A 431 159.54 -71.61 -5.18
N ASP A 432 160.79 -71.18 -5.39
CA ASP A 432 161.33 -69.98 -4.73
C ASP A 432 160.59 -68.70 -5.20
N PRO A 433 160.42 -67.68 -4.34
CA PRO A 433 159.61 -66.51 -4.63
C PRO A 433 160.18 -65.62 -5.76
N PRO A 434 159.32 -64.92 -6.55
CA PRO A 434 159.74 -64.15 -7.71
C PRO A 434 160.55 -62.88 -7.36
N GLU A 435 161.57 -62.57 -8.18
CA GLU A 435 162.50 -61.44 -7.97
C GLU A 435 162.01 -60.06 -8.43
N GLU A 436 160.83 -59.94 -9.06
CA GLU A 436 160.29 -58.65 -9.56
C GLU A 436 159.02 -58.23 -8.79
N PRO A 437 158.98 -57.03 -8.15
CA PRO A 437 157.82 -56.57 -7.39
C PRO A 437 156.71 -55.95 -8.26
N PRO A 438 155.45 -55.96 -7.80
CA PRO A 438 154.29 -55.45 -8.55
C PRO A 438 154.24 -53.91 -8.64
N VAL A 439 153.39 -53.41 -9.54
CA VAL A 439 153.22 -51.97 -9.88
C VAL A 439 151.75 -51.56 -9.71
N LEU A 440 151.49 -50.31 -9.29
CA LEU A 440 150.15 -49.73 -9.16
C LEU A 440 149.71 -48.95 -10.41
N ASP A 441 148.39 -48.88 -10.62
CA ASP A 441 147.75 -48.15 -11.73
C ASP A 441 147.74 -46.60 -11.58
N GLU A 442 148.07 -46.07 -10.41
CA GLU A 442 148.08 -44.62 -10.12
C GLU A 442 149.49 -44.12 -9.76
N PRO A 443 149.90 -42.92 -10.23
CA PRO A 443 151.16 -42.31 -9.81
C PRO A 443 151.14 -41.91 -8.33
N LEU A 444 152.32 -41.89 -7.71
CA LEU A 444 152.45 -41.49 -6.30
C LEU A 444 152.08 -40.02 -6.09
N VAL A 445 151.40 -39.73 -4.97
CA VAL A 445 150.99 -38.36 -4.60
C VAL A 445 152.22 -37.50 -4.28
N ASP A 446 152.30 -36.30 -4.90
CA ASP A 446 153.26 -35.26 -4.49
C ASP A 446 152.68 -34.45 -3.32
N VAL A 447 153.27 -34.62 -2.14
CA VAL A 447 152.83 -33.98 -0.89
C VAL A 447 153.07 -32.47 -0.91
N GLU A 448 154.16 -31.99 -1.50
CA GLU A 448 154.53 -30.56 -1.45
C GLU A 448 153.64 -29.72 -2.38
N ALA A 449 153.24 -30.28 -3.52
CA ALA A 449 152.28 -29.66 -4.44
C ALA A 449 150.86 -29.53 -3.83
N VAL A 450 150.42 -30.50 -3.01
CA VAL A 450 149.09 -30.45 -2.37
C VAL A 450 149.05 -29.45 -1.22
N VAL A 451 150.11 -29.39 -0.40
CA VAL A 451 150.20 -28.44 0.72
C VAL A 451 150.23 -26.99 0.23
N THR A 452 151.02 -26.69 -0.79
CA THR A 452 151.11 -25.32 -1.35
C THR A 452 149.78 -24.83 -1.92
N ALA A 453 149.07 -25.68 -2.68
CA ALA A 453 147.74 -25.37 -3.20
C ALA A 453 146.69 -25.13 -2.10
N ALA A 454 146.80 -25.79 -0.94
CA ALA A 454 145.90 -25.59 0.20
C ALA A 454 146.16 -24.25 0.94
N MET A 455 147.43 -23.83 1.05
CA MET A 455 147.79 -22.56 1.70
C MET A 455 147.29 -21.33 0.93
N ASP A 456 147.31 -21.38 -0.41
CA ASP A 456 146.87 -20.26 -1.26
C ASP A 456 145.33 -20.14 -1.36
N ALA A 457 144.58 -21.16 -0.89
CA ALA A 457 143.12 -21.17 -0.93
C ALA A 457 142.44 -20.44 0.25
N VAL A 458 143.20 -20.05 1.29
CA VAL A 458 142.63 -19.42 2.51
C VAL A 458 142.38 -17.92 2.28
N ALA A 459 141.14 -17.48 2.52
CA ALA A 459 140.72 -16.09 2.34
C ALA A 459 140.90 -15.26 3.63
N LYS A 460 141.37 -14.02 3.49
CA LYS A 460 141.64 -13.13 4.63
C LYS A 460 140.33 -12.70 5.33
N PRO A 461 140.17 -12.89 6.65
CA PRO A 461 138.97 -12.47 7.38
C PRO A 461 138.83 -10.94 7.39
N PRO A 462 137.61 -10.40 7.40
CA PRO A 462 137.39 -8.97 7.56
C PRO A 462 137.82 -8.51 8.95
N VAL A 463 138.52 -7.38 9.01
CA VAL A 463 138.91 -6.73 10.28
C VAL A 463 137.65 -6.27 10.99
N ARG A 464 137.54 -6.53 12.30
CA ARG A 464 136.42 -6.00 13.11
C ARG A 464 136.58 -4.48 13.22
N GLU A 465 135.59 -3.75 12.73
CA GLU A 465 135.52 -2.30 12.94
C GLU A 465 135.49 -1.95 14.44
N VAL A 466 136.34 -1.00 14.82
CA VAL A 466 136.49 -0.53 16.21
C VAL A 466 135.38 0.46 16.53
N ALA A 467 134.52 0.12 17.49
CA ALA A 467 133.43 1.00 17.93
C ALA A 467 133.89 1.96 19.05
N ASP A 468 133.20 3.09 19.20
CA ASP A 468 133.45 4.05 20.29
C ASP A 468 133.39 3.41 21.69
N ILE A 469 132.55 2.39 21.89
CA ILE A 469 132.50 1.65 23.17
C ILE A 469 133.76 0.81 23.43
N ASP A 470 134.38 0.25 22.37
CA ASP A 470 135.62 -0.53 22.48
C ASP A 470 136.80 0.42 22.81
N ILE A 471 136.83 1.60 22.18
CA ILE A 471 137.79 2.68 22.46
C ILE A 471 137.64 3.16 23.92
N LEU A 472 136.40 3.42 24.37
CA LEU A 472 136.12 3.90 25.72
C LEU A 472 136.56 2.87 26.78
N SER A 473 136.31 1.57 26.56
CA SER A 473 136.84 0.51 27.45
C SER A 473 138.36 0.53 27.45
N TYR A 474 139.00 0.49 26.28
CA TYR A 474 140.47 0.49 26.18
C TYR A 474 141.11 1.69 26.88
N MET A 475 140.53 2.89 26.77
CA MET A 475 141.02 4.09 27.46
C MET A 475 140.81 4.06 28.99
N LEU A 476 139.76 3.38 29.48
CA LEU A 476 139.59 3.11 30.92
C LEU A 476 140.58 2.04 31.42
N ASP A 477 140.74 0.94 30.67
CA ASP A 477 141.59 -0.19 31.02
C ASP A 477 143.09 0.17 30.97
N LYS A 478 143.49 1.04 30.03
CA LYS A 478 144.82 1.67 29.96
C LYS A 478 145.01 2.81 30.98
N GLY A 479 143.94 3.21 31.68
CA GLY A 479 143.95 4.26 32.71
C GLY A 479 144.14 5.69 32.19
N THR A 480 143.96 5.94 30.89
CA THR A 480 144.05 7.29 30.30
C THR A 480 142.82 8.15 30.61
N ILE A 481 141.67 7.50 30.83
CA ILE A 481 140.45 8.10 31.38
C ILE A 481 140.12 7.37 32.70
N THR A 482 139.49 8.05 33.65
CA THR A 482 138.94 7.41 34.87
C THR A 482 137.42 7.47 34.90
N LYS A 483 136.79 6.50 35.57
CA LYS A 483 135.34 6.48 35.77
C LYS A 483 134.84 7.77 36.46
N ASP A 484 135.59 8.26 37.44
CA ASP A 484 135.22 9.44 38.22
C ASP A 484 135.36 10.73 37.40
N SER A 485 136.35 10.82 36.50
CA SER A 485 136.44 11.96 35.57
C SER A 485 135.26 12.00 34.59
N ILE A 486 134.78 10.83 34.11
CA ILE A 486 133.56 10.76 33.28
C ILE A 486 132.33 11.21 34.07
N ILE A 487 132.17 10.74 35.31
CA ILE A 487 131.05 11.14 36.19
C ILE A 487 131.09 12.64 36.48
N GLN A 488 132.27 13.21 36.76
CA GLN A 488 132.43 14.64 37.01
C GLN A 488 132.14 15.49 35.76
N ALA A 489 132.62 15.09 34.59
CA ALA A 489 132.34 15.79 33.33
C ALA A 489 130.85 15.73 32.96
N LEU A 490 130.20 14.57 33.11
CA LEU A 490 128.75 14.43 32.94
C LEU A 490 127.96 15.28 33.95
N ALA A 491 128.40 15.38 35.20
CA ALA A 491 127.78 16.22 36.22
C ALA A 491 127.92 17.72 35.91
N VAL A 492 129.05 18.15 35.32
CA VAL A 492 129.21 19.53 34.81
C VAL A 492 128.29 19.77 33.61
N HIS A 493 128.26 18.86 32.63
CA HIS A 493 127.39 18.98 31.46
C HIS A 493 125.89 19.04 31.84
N ALA A 494 125.48 18.29 32.86
CA ALA A 494 124.11 18.28 33.38
C ALA A 494 123.65 19.63 34.00
N LEU A 495 124.55 20.59 34.22
CA LEU A 495 124.21 21.95 34.63
C LEU A 495 123.68 22.83 33.48
N GLY A 496 123.85 22.40 32.22
CA GLY A 496 123.44 23.17 31.03
C GLY A 496 124.10 24.56 31.01
N ASP A 497 123.30 25.60 30.82
CA ASP A 497 123.75 27.02 30.80
C ASP A 497 124.47 27.46 32.09
N LYS A 498 124.34 26.71 33.20
CA LYS A 498 125.02 26.98 34.48
C LYS A 498 126.40 26.31 34.59
N ALA A 499 126.81 25.51 33.60
CA ALA A 499 128.15 24.94 33.53
C ALA A 499 129.19 26.04 33.24
N PHE A 500 130.37 25.97 33.87
CA PHE A 500 131.43 26.96 33.62
C PHE A 500 131.93 26.94 32.17
N THR A 501 131.78 25.81 31.47
CA THR A 501 132.09 25.65 30.03
C THR A 501 131.22 26.53 29.12
N ASN A 502 130.01 26.89 29.56
CA ASN A 502 129.11 27.79 28.84
C ASN A 502 129.25 29.25 29.31
N HIS A 503 130.10 29.51 30.32
CA HIS A 503 130.42 30.88 30.74
C HIS A 503 131.44 31.49 29.77
N PRO A 504 131.25 32.73 29.27
CA PRO A 504 132.07 33.30 28.19
C PRO A 504 133.57 33.46 28.54
N ALA A 505 133.95 33.34 29.82
CA ALA A 505 135.35 33.34 30.25
C ALA A 505 136.12 32.03 29.96
N PHE A 506 135.44 30.94 29.58
CA PHE A 506 136.06 29.63 29.31
C PHE A 506 135.71 29.05 27.92
N ALA A 507 134.92 29.79 27.11
CA ALA A 507 134.47 29.35 25.79
C ALA A 507 135.60 29.25 24.72
N GLU A 508 136.80 29.78 25.01
CA GLU A 508 137.96 29.75 24.10
C GLU A 508 139.02 28.70 24.49
N GLN A 509 138.75 27.84 25.49
CA GLN A 509 139.70 26.82 26.00
C GLN A 509 139.03 25.46 26.29
N ALA A 510 137.99 25.08 25.54
CA ALA A 510 137.16 23.88 25.78
C ALA A 510 136.78 23.12 24.50
#